data_AF-A0A7V8NNU2-F1
#
_entry.id   AF-A0A7V8NNU2-F1
#
_cell.length_a   1.000
_cell.length_b   1.000
_cell.length_c   1.000
_cell.angle_alpha   90.00
_cell.angle_beta   90.00
_cell.angle_gamma   90.00
#
_symmetry.space_group_name_H-M   'P 1'
#
loop_
_entity.id
_entity.type
_entity.pdbx_description
1 polymer ?
#
loop_
_entity_poly.entity_id
_entity_poly.type
_entity_poly.pdbx_seq_one_letter_code
_entity_poly.pdbx_strand_id
1 'polypeptide(L)'
;MLRILRLAALFFVCAVAVDARPDAVKVRVRVILVDQELNQKPVPFLVVSMKSGAKSVEVKTGLDGTAETQLPPGKYTVATPKAVELGGRRFSWSVPITLSGAQQNVDLTNDNAKSEEIPAPTSAPASGNSGGDLTGYFKRLKNTVVTVKSEAGHGTGFFVDSKGLVLTNQHVVGNSEYLAVQFDRERKIAARLIAADPQKDIALLWVNVTAFPNAIPAPLYRTAGGKAPVQEGERVFTIGSPLTLDKIITTGIVSKVETHTIMSDININPGNSGGPLFNGAGQVIGLTTFGTQGEGGPGVSGTVRIEEALTLLEQNRTKAVGTPPSATLLPVEPTTPYPVQGLKDALKADKFDPRPYYLAAGDFNIALSTPPFDYREQEERRLQAERTQKKRGSKSQQASENSADSDAPKEWEEEAGAHPAVLGIYVMPKAKEGFGSALGRSISMNSAAKLRFKTDFQSMKLFCGSKEVQPIHPGRVPVTVSVRNRAVKMDDSTYKGIYLFSPDAVNPDCGEVKLAIYSSKGEEPVIKALDEKSVQHIWADFEPFRRAEEEARSVEAKKR
;
A
#
# COMPACT_ATOMS: atom_id res chain seq x y z
N MET A 1 15.69 -74.65 8.67
CA MET A 1 17.12 -75.01 8.82
C MET A 1 17.94 -73.73 8.87
N LEU A 2 18.62 -73.49 10.01
CA LEU A 2 19.87 -72.71 10.21
C LEU A 2 19.92 -71.22 9.76
N ARG A 3 20.38 -70.21 10.53
CA ARG A 3 21.13 -70.13 11.80
C ARG A 3 20.86 -68.80 12.53
N ILE A 4 21.01 -68.91 13.85
CA ILE A 4 21.11 -67.93 14.92
C ILE A 4 22.29 -66.96 14.74
N LEU A 5 22.13 -65.69 15.12
CA LEU A 5 23.14 -64.97 15.91
C LEU A 5 22.49 -63.92 16.83
N ARG A 6 22.65 -64.14 18.14
CA ARG A 6 22.50 -63.14 19.21
C ARG A 6 23.73 -62.24 19.20
N LEU A 7 23.62 -60.96 19.58
CA LEU A 7 24.48 -60.40 20.63
C LEU A 7 23.89 -59.10 21.19
N ALA A 8 23.91 -59.01 22.51
CA ALA A 8 23.56 -57.87 23.33
C ALA A 8 24.61 -56.76 23.20
N ALA A 9 24.20 -55.51 23.35
CA ALA A 9 25.08 -54.42 23.75
C ALA A 9 24.45 -53.67 24.92
N LEU A 10 25.14 -53.80 26.05
CA LEU A 10 24.95 -53.12 27.32
C LEU A 10 25.05 -51.60 27.20
N PHE A 11 24.37 -50.96 28.15
CA PHE A 11 24.64 -49.62 28.68
C PHE A 11 26.11 -49.21 28.62
N PHE A 12 26.37 -48.08 27.97
CA PHE A 12 27.40 -47.14 28.40
C PHE A 12 26.79 -45.74 28.42
N VAL A 13 26.45 -45.30 29.62
CA VAL A 13 26.13 -43.90 29.91
C VAL A 13 27.44 -43.13 29.76
N CYS A 14 27.67 -42.57 28.58
CA CYS A 14 28.57 -41.43 28.48
C CYS A 14 27.84 -40.24 29.11
N ALA A 15 28.14 -40.00 30.39
CA ALA A 15 27.96 -38.68 30.98
C ALA A 15 28.84 -37.71 30.22
N VAL A 16 28.32 -37.15 29.13
CA VAL A 16 28.82 -35.90 28.61
C VAL A 16 28.37 -34.88 29.64
N ALA A 17 29.31 -34.34 30.41
CA ALA A 17 29.07 -33.13 31.17
C ALA A 17 28.52 -32.09 30.19
N VAL A 18 27.20 -31.87 30.22
CA VAL A 18 26.62 -30.66 29.66
C VAL A 18 27.12 -29.58 30.59
N ASP A 19 28.20 -28.91 30.18
CA ASP A 19 28.53 -27.60 30.70
C ASP A 19 27.24 -26.81 30.74
N ALA A 20 26.78 -26.48 31.95
CA ALA A 20 25.65 -25.60 32.14
C ALA A 20 26.01 -24.28 31.47
N ARG A 21 25.52 -24.09 30.24
CA ARG A 21 25.60 -22.79 29.56
C ARG A 21 24.93 -21.80 30.50
N PRO A 22 25.54 -20.65 30.80
CA PRO A 22 24.86 -19.65 31.61
C PRO A 22 23.57 -19.27 30.89
N ASP A 23 22.44 -19.35 31.60
CA ASP A 23 21.11 -19.06 31.06
C ASP A 23 21.14 -17.70 30.34
N ALA A 24 20.72 -17.69 29.08
CA ALA A 24 20.71 -16.46 28.30
C ALA A 24 19.74 -15.45 28.93
N VAL A 25 20.22 -14.25 29.22
CA VAL A 25 19.42 -13.15 29.75
C VAL A 25 18.56 -12.60 28.63
N LYS A 26 17.24 -12.58 28.80
CA LYS A 26 16.34 -11.88 27.88
C LYS A 26 16.54 -10.38 28.05
N VAL A 27 16.95 -9.67 27.00
CA VAL A 27 17.18 -8.23 27.04
C VAL A 27 16.09 -7.55 26.23
N ARG A 28 15.35 -6.63 26.86
CA ARG A 28 14.45 -5.71 26.17
C ARG A 28 15.07 -4.32 26.17
N VAL A 29 15.37 -3.81 24.99
CA VAL A 29 15.84 -2.45 24.80
C VAL A 29 14.64 -1.58 24.45
N ARG A 30 14.50 -0.41 25.06
CA ARG A 30 13.54 0.62 24.68
C ARG A 30 14.27 1.92 24.40
N VAL A 31 14.01 2.53 23.25
CA VAL A 31 14.57 3.83 22.88
C VAL A 31 13.45 4.84 22.79
N ILE A 32 13.51 5.85 23.65
CA ILE A 32 12.46 6.86 23.76
C ILE A 32 13.06 8.23 24.04
N LEU A 33 12.68 9.21 23.22
CA LEU A 33 13.08 10.58 23.41
C LEU A 33 11.90 11.43 23.83
N VAL A 34 12.12 12.40 24.71
CA VAL A 34 11.14 13.40 25.12
C VAL A 34 11.41 14.68 24.34
N ASP A 35 10.39 15.24 23.69
CA ASP A 35 10.47 16.53 22.98
C ASP A 35 10.37 17.72 23.95
N GLN A 36 10.47 18.95 23.42
CA GLN A 36 10.45 20.17 24.23
C GLN A 36 9.09 20.41 24.89
N GLU A 37 8.03 19.82 24.34
CA GLU A 37 6.66 19.83 24.82
C GLU A 37 6.36 18.68 25.80
N LEU A 38 7.39 17.96 26.27
CA LEU A 38 7.32 16.84 27.21
C LEU A 38 6.59 15.59 26.68
N ASN A 39 6.41 15.46 25.37
CA ASN A 39 5.85 14.26 24.78
C ASN A 39 6.92 13.18 24.62
N GLN A 40 6.56 11.95 24.99
CA GLN A 40 7.41 10.78 24.74
C GLN A 40 7.27 10.34 23.28
N LYS A 41 8.39 10.29 22.57
CA LYS A 41 8.56 9.86 21.18
C LYS A 41 9.40 8.58 21.15
N PRO A 42 8.76 7.41 20.97
CA PRO A 42 9.50 6.19 20.68
C PRO A 42 10.34 6.38 19.42
N VAL A 43 11.55 5.80 19.39
CA VAL A 43 12.43 5.91 18.23
C VAL A 43 12.38 4.62 17.42
N PRO A 44 11.57 4.56 16.33
CA PRO A 44 11.42 3.34 15.57
C PRO A 44 12.61 3.09 14.66
N PHE A 45 12.83 1.81 14.34
CA PHE A 45 13.81 1.37 13.34
C PHE A 45 15.27 1.75 13.62
N LEU A 46 15.60 2.11 14.86
CA LEU A 46 16.96 2.42 15.29
C LEU A 46 17.74 1.14 15.54
N VAL A 47 18.95 1.06 14.98
CA VAL A 47 19.87 -0.03 15.28
C VAL A 47 20.55 0.23 16.62
N VAL A 48 20.47 -0.74 17.52
CA VAL A 48 21.14 -0.77 18.81
C VAL A 48 22.12 -1.93 18.82
N SER A 49 23.39 -1.63 19.08
CA SER A 49 24.50 -2.57 19.13
C SER A 49 24.87 -2.85 20.59
N MET A 50 24.89 -4.13 20.97
CA MET A 50 25.34 -4.60 22.28
C MET A 50 26.67 -5.32 22.10
N LYS A 51 27.76 -4.70 22.57
CA LYS A 51 29.13 -5.18 22.38
C LYS A 51 29.73 -5.74 23.67
N SER A 52 30.36 -6.90 23.59
CA SER A 52 31.18 -7.48 24.66
C SER A 52 32.50 -7.98 24.07
N GLY A 53 33.59 -7.25 24.31
CA GLY A 53 34.88 -7.50 23.67
C GLY A 53 34.77 -7.43 22.13
N ALA A 54 35.16 -8.52 21.45
CA ALA A 54 35.08 -8.64 19.98
C ALA A 54 33.71 -9.08 19.46
N LYS A 55 32.75 -9.43 20.33
CA LYS A 55 31.41 -9.88 19.94
C LYS A 55 30.43 -8.71 19.94
N SER A 56 29.64 -8.58 18.90
CA SER A 56 28.59 -7.56 18.74
C SER A 56 27.29 -8.22 18.32
N VAL A 57 26.20 -7.87 18.98
CA VAL A 57 24.84 -8.24 18.57
C VAL A 57 24.07 -6.97 18.31
N GLU A 58 23.44 -6.89 17.14
CA GLU A 58 22.64 -5.74 16.74
C GLU A 58 21.17 -6.11 16.71
N VAL A 59 20.34 -5.22 17.25
CA VAL A 59 18.89 -5.30 17.20
C VAL A 59 18.34 -4.02 16.62
N LYS A 60 17.18 -4.10 15.95
CA LYS A 60 16.51 -2.94 15.39
C LYS A 60 15.20 -2.71 16.13
N THR A 61 14.94 -1.49 16.57
CA THR A 61 13.68 -1.17 17.28
C THR A 61 12.47 -1.27 16.36
N GLY A 62 11.35 -1.73 16.91
CA GLY A 62 10.03 -1.73 16.28
C GLY A 62 9.39 -0.34 16.28
N LEU A 63 8.15 -0.25 15.79
CA LEU A 63 7.38 1.01 15.72
C LEU A 63 7.15 1.67 17.10
N ASP A 64 7.17 0.87 18.15
CA ASP A 64 7.04 1.27 19.55
C ASP A 64 8.38 1.64 20.21
N GLY A 65 9.46 1.70 19.43
CA GLY A 65 10.80 2.01 19.91
C GLY A 65 11.44 0.88 20.73
N THR A 66 10.89 -0.34 20.74
CA THR A 66 11.44 -1.46 21.52
C THR A 66 12.10 -2.53 20.64
N ALA A 67 13.07 -3.25 21.21
CA ALA A 67 13.67 -4.43 20.60
C ALA A 67 13.94 -5.49 21.68
N GLU A 68 13.83 -6.77 21.32
CA GLU A 68 14.16 -7.87 22.23
C GLU A 68 15.29 -8.75 21.66
N THR A 69 16.17 -9.23 22.53
CA THR A 69 17.18 -10.24 22.20
C THR A 69 17.49 -11.12 23.41
N GLN A 70 18.35 -12.12 23.22
CA GLN A 70 18.88 -12.95 24.30
C GLN A 70 20.40 -12.94 24.23
N LEU A 71 21.05 -12.61 25.36
CA LEU A 71 22.50 -12.51 25.46
C LEU A 71 22.99 -13.26 26.70
N PRO A 72 24.16 -13.91 26.64
CA PRO A 72 24.78 -14.47 27.84
C PRO A 72 24.96 -13.42 28.95
N PRO A 73 24.93 -13.82 30.24
CA PRO A 73 25.32 -12.94 31.34
C PRO A 73 26.74 -12.42 31.15
N GLY A 74 26.96 -11.14 31.46
CA GLY A 74 28.26 -10.50 31.25
C GLY A 74 28.19 -8.99 31.10
N LYS A 75 29.35 -8.37 30.89
CA LYS A 75 29.45 -6.91 30.68
C LYS A 75 29.31 -6.58 29.20
N TYR A 76 28.45 -5.62 28.90
CA TYR A 76 28.18 -5.14 27.54
C TYR A 76 28.22 -3.62 27.49
N THR A 77 28.52 -3.06 26.33
CA THR A 77 28.25 -1.66 26.01
C THR A 77 27.12 -1.61 25.00
N VAL A 78 26.03 -0.94 25.36
CA VAL A 78 24.89 -0.67 24.48
C VAL A 78 25.13 0.65 23.77
N ALA A 79 25.23 0.62 22.45
CA ALA A 79 25.52 1.80 21.66
C ALA A 79 24.64 1.91 20.41
N THR A 80 24.38 3.13 19.98
CA THR A 80 23.66 3.41 18.74
C THR A 80 24.66 3.83 17.65
N PRO A 81 24.84 3.07 16.56
CA PRO A 81 25.79 3.43 15.50
C PRO A 81 25.43 4.74 14.77
N LYS A 82 24.15 5.15 14.82
CA LYS A 82 23.66 6.42 14.26
C LYS A 82 23.04 7.25 15.38
N ALA A 83 23.28 8.57 15.33
CA ALA A 83 22.59 9.51 16.21
C ALA A 83 21.13 9.71 15.75
N VAL A 84 20.26 10.00 16.70
CA VAL A 84 18.83 10.29 16.50
C VAL A 84 18.63 11.79 16.64
N GLU A 85 17.92 12.41 15.71
CA GLU A 85 17.64 13.84 15.76
C GLU A 85 16.24 14.11 16.32
N LEU A 86 16.15 14.98 17.32
CA LEU A 86 14.87 15.48 17.84
C LEU A 86 15.06 16.91 18.36
N GLY A 87 14.19 17.83 17.96
CA GLY A 87 14.19 19.20 18.48
C GLY A 87 15.51 19.96 18.30
N GLY A 88 16.19 19.79 17.15
CA GLY A 88 17.46 20.47 16.84
C GLY A 88 18.68 19.92 17.57
N ARG A 89 18.58 18.74 18.20
CA ARG A 89 19.67 18.07 18.90
C ARG A 89 19.88 16.67 18.35
N ARG A 90 21.13 16.23 18.30
CA ARG A 90 21.55 14.87 17.97
C ARG A 90 21.81 14.08 19.24
N PHE A 91 21.13 12.96 19.41
CA PHE A 91 21.25 12.05 20.55
C PHE A 91 21.94 10.75 20.14
N SER A 92 22.93 10.32 20.91
CA SER A 92 23.62 9.05 20.70
C SER A 92 23.88 8.38 22.04
N TRP A 93 23.89 7.05 22.06
CA TRP A 93 24.05 6.30 23.30
C TRP A 93 25.32 5.46 23.25
N SER A 94 25.99 5.37 24.40
CA SER A 94 27.07 4.44 24.67
C SER A 94 27.05 4.13 26.17
N VAL A 95 26.21 3.18 26.55
CA VAL A 95 25.88 2.90 27.96
C VAL A 95 26.47 1.54 28.35
N PRO A 96 27.39 1.48 29.34
CA PRO A 96 27.85 0.20 29.87
C PRO A 96 26.76 -0.43 30.73
N ILE A 97 26.49 -1.72 30.51
CA ILE A 97 25.54 -2.52 31.29
C ILE A 97 26.20 -3.84 31.73
N THR A 98 25.68 -4.42 32.80
CA THR A 98 26.00 -5.80 33.22
C THR A 98 24.71 -6.60 33.19
N LEU A 99 24.69 -7.65 32.37
CA LEU A 99 23.56 -8.55 32.23
C LEU A 99 23.65 -9.68 33.26
N SER A 100 22.59 -9.85 34.04
CA SER A 100 22.45 -10.94 35.01
C SER A 100 20.96 -11.28 35.23
N GLY A 101 20.67 -12.49 35.72
CA GLY A 101 19.30 -12.94 35.94
C GLY A 101 18.58 -13.40 34.65
N ALA A 102 17.25 -13.56 34.72
CA ALA A 102 16.46 -14.13 33.62
C ALA A 102 16.06 -13.09 32.55
N GLN A 103 15.78 -11.85 32.94
CA GLN A 103 15.40 -10.76 32.04
C GLN A 103 15.90 -9.43 32.56
N GLN A 104 16.31 -8.54 31.64
CA GLN A 104 16.73 -7.19 31.95
C GLN A 104 16.21 -6.19 30.89
N ASN A 105 15.73 -5.03 31.37
CA ASN A 105 15.32 -3.93 30.50
C ASN A 105 16.43 -2.88 30.42
N VAL A 106 16.65 -2.32 29.23
CA VAL A 106 17.64 -1.29 28.97
C VAL A 106 16.95 -0.13 28.26
N ASP A 107 16.80 0.99 28.95
CA ASP A 107 16.15 2.17 28.40
C ASP A 107 17.21 3.16 27.92
N LEU A 108 17.12 3.57 26.65
CA LEU A 108 17.91 4.63 26.05
C LEU A 108 17.03 5.88 25.94
N THR A 109 17.31 6.87 26.78
CA THR A 109 16.50 8.09 26.95
C THR A 109 17.34 9.36 26.77
N ASN A 110 16.72 10.55 26.78
CA ASN A 110 17.44 11.82 26.77
C ASN A 110 18.50 11.89 27.89
N ASP A 111 18.21 11.32 29.06
CA ASP A 111 19.03 11.45 30.29
C ASP A 111 20.35 10.70 30.22
N ASN A 112 20.41 9.60 29.46
CA ASN A 112 21.61 8.79 29.29
C ASN A 112 22.20 8.88 27.87
N ALA A 113 21.71 9.82 27.06
CA ALA A 113 22.23 10.13 25.75
C ALA A 113 23.40 11.14 25.83
N LYS A 114 24.43 10.93 25.03
CA LYS A 114 25.28 12.03 24.59
C LYS A 114 24.48 12.87 23.60
N SER A 115 24.22 14.12 23.96
CA SER A 115 23.51 15.06 23.09
C SER A 115 24.44 16.17 22.59
N GLU A 116 24.31 16.51 21.33
CA GLU A 116 25.01 17.63 20.69
C GLU A 116 23.95 18.56 20.06
N GLU A 117 24.05 19.85 20.29
CA GLU A 117 23.24 20.84 19.56
C GLU A 117 23.66 20.82 18.10
N ILE A 118 22.68 20.73 17.20
CA ILE A 118 22.95 20.85 15.77
C ILE A 118 23.25 22.33 15.54
N PRO A 119 24.49 22.71 15.14
CA PRO A 119 24.81 24.11 14.93
C PRO A 119 23.83 24.68 13.91
N ALA A 120 23.12 25.75 14.27
CA ALA A 120 22.38 26.52 13.29
C ALA A 120 23.35 26.90 12.17
N PRO A 121 23.00 26.70 10.89
CA PRO A 121 23.92 27.04 9.81
C PRO A 121 24.31 28.50 9.95
N THR A 122 25.61 28.73 10.17
CA THR A 122 26.20 30.06 10.19
C THR A 122 25.82 30.73 8.88
N SER A 123 25.00 31.77 8.96
CA SER A 123 24.53 32.54 7.82
C SER A 123 25.72 33.17 7.11
N ALA A 124 26.16 32.55 6.02
CA ALA A 124 26.86 33.25 4.96
C ALA A 124 25.90 34.32 4.39
N PRO A 125 26.39 35.50 3.99
CA PRO A 125 25.54 36.64 3.67
C PRO A 125 24.61 36.28 2.50
N ALA A 126 23.32 36.50 2.72
CA ALA A 126 22.27 36.26 1.76
C ALA A 126 22.49 37.12 0.51
N SER A 127 22.99 36.51 -0.57
CA SER A 127 22.65 36.95 -1.92
C SER A 127 21.51 36.09 -2.44
N GLY A 128 20.32 36.67 -2.50
CA GLY A 128 19.18 36.13 -3.26
C GLY A 128 18.11 35.41 -2.44
N ASN A 129 17.01 36.12 -2.16
CA ASN A 129 15.70 35.55 -1.78
C ASN A 129 15.37 34.27 -2.58
N SER A 130 15.54 33.08 -1.99
CA SER A 130 15.11 31.80 -2.61
C SER A 130 14.72 30.71 -1.59
N GLY A 131 14.33 31.09 -0.36
CA GLY A 131 13.59 30.20 0.55
C GLY A 131 12.08 30.38 0.32
N GLY A 132 11.63 30.10 -0.90
CA GLY A 132 10.31 30.52 -1.40
C GLY A 132 9.14 30.01 -0.57
N ASP A 133 8.13 30.87 -0.45
CA ASP A 133 6.80 30.61 0.10
C ASP A 133 6.20 29.30 -0.46
N LEU A 134 6.47 28.17 0.22
CA LEU A 134 5.96 26.84 -0.16
C LEU A 134 4.43 26.81 -0.14
N THR A 135 3.80 27.58 0.74
CA THR A 135 2.35 27.73 0.78
C THR A 135 1.84 28.41 -0.49
N GLY A 136 2.51 29.47 -0.95
CA GLY A 136 2.23 30.14 -2.20
C GLY A 136 2.46 29.24 -3.41
N TYR A 137 3.57 28.50 -3.44
CA TYR A 137 3.81 27.50 -4.49
C TYR A 137 2.73 26.43 -4.50
N PHE A 138 2.37 25.86 -3.36
CA PHE A 138 1.31 24.86 -3.27
C PHE A 138 -0.04 25.42 -3.77
N LYS A 139 -0.44 26.61 -3.32
CA LYS A 139 -1.68 27.26 -3.78
C LYS A 139 -1.73 27.46 -5.29
N ARG A 140 -0.61 27.88 -5.90
CA ARG A 140 -0.51 28.12 -7.35
C ARG A 140 -0.40 26.83 -8.14
N LEU A 141 0.42 25.88 -7.70
CA LEU A 141 0.84 24.72 -8.49
C LEU A 141 0.02 23.46 -8.24
N LYS A 142 -0.77 23.36 -7.14
CA LYS A 142 -1.59 22.17 -6.90
C LYS A 142 -2.51 21.84 -8.08
N ASN A 143 -3.01 22.84 -8.80
CA ASN A 143 -3.89 22.62 -9.95
C ASN A 143 -3.18 22.18 -11.24
N THR A 144 -1.85 22.04 -11.21
CA THR A 144 -1.11 21.36 -12.29
C THR A 144 -1.14 19.85 -12.14
N VAL A 145 -1.44 19.35 -10.94
CA VAL A 145 -1.29 17.95 -10.54
C VAL A 145 -2.62 17.19 -10.60
N VAL A 146 -2.57 15.91 -10.96
CA VAL A 146 -3.71 15.00 -11.02
C VAL A 146 -3.35 13.62 -10.49
N THR A 147 -4.35 12.84 -10.10
CA THR A 147 -4.19 11.39 -9.88
C THR A 147 -4.41 10.65 -11.20
N VAL A 148 -3.46 9.82 -11.60
CA VAL A 148 -3.60 8.87 -12.71
C VAL A 148 -4.08 7.55 -12.14
N LYS A 149 -5.15 6.98 -12.71
CA LYS A 149 -5.72 5.68 -12.34
C LYS A 149 -5.53 4.69 -13.50
N SER A 150 -5.04 3.50 -13.20
CA SER A 150 -4.92 2.35 -14.12
C SER A 150 -5.55 1.11 -13.49
N GLU A 151 -5.75 0.02 -14.25
CA GLU A 151 -6.41 -1.19 -13.74
C GLU A 151 -5.81 -1.76 -12.45
N ALA A 152 -4.47 -1.71 -12.33
CA ALA A 152 -3.71 -2.34 -11.25
C ALA A 152 -3.18 -1.35 -10.22
N GLY A 153 -3.42 -0.05 -10.38
CA GLY A 153 -2.81 0.93 -9.49
C GLY A 153 -3.21 2.37 -9.77
N HIS A 154 -2.47 3.26 -9.12
CA HIS A 154 -2.62 4.70 -9.27
C HIS A 154 -1.27 5.38 -9.02
N GLY A 155 -1.17 6.62 -9.48
CA GLY A 155 -0.02 7.48 -9.23
C GLY A 155 -0.40 8.93 -9.43
N THR A 156 0.60 9.80 -9.47
CA THR A 156 0.45 11.21 -9.78
C THR A 156 0.85 11.47 -11.23
N GLY A 157 0.19 12.44 -11.87
CA GLY A 157 0.66 13.06 -13.10
C GLY A 157 0.49 14.57 -13.04
N PHE A 158 0.96 15.28 -14.06
CA PHE A 158 0.79 16.73 -14.14
C PHE A 158 0.59 17.21 -15.58
N PHE A 159 -0.22 18.26 -15.74
CA PHE A 159 -0.45 18.89 -17.04
C PHE A 159 0.81 19.59 -17.55
N VAL A 160 1.12 19.40 -18.83
CA VAL A 160 2.27 20.05 -19.49
C VAL A 160 1.87 21.10 -20.52
N ASP A 161 0.61 21.11 -20.93
CA ASP A 161 0.07 22.11 -21.85
C ASP A 161 -1.43 22.36 -21.62
N SER A 162 -1.97 23.35 -22.34
CA SER A 162 -3.40 23.71 -22.30
C SER A 162 -4.28 22.80 -23.16
N LYS A 163 -3.72 21.81 -23.86
CA LYS A 163 -4.48 20.82 -24.65
C LYS A 163 -4.87 19.60 -23.83
N GLY A 164 -4.41 19.52 -22.57
CA GLY A 164 -4.66 18.40 -21.68
C GLY A 164 -3.65 17.27 -21.82
N LEU A 165 -2.41 17.55 -22.27
CA LEU A 165 -1.33 16.58 -22.16
C LEU A 165 -0.88 16.47 -20.71
N VAL A 166 -0.71 15.23 -20.23
CA VAL A 166 -0.30 14.89 -18.87
C VAL A 166 0.91 13.98 -18.90
N LEU A 167 1.97 14.35 -18.19
CA LEU A 167 3.11 13.47 -17.93
C LEU A 167 2.90 12.67 -16.64
N THR A 168 3.36 11.43 -16.63
CA THR A 168 3.39 10.50 -15.49
C THR A 168 4.50 9.47 -15.70
N ASN A 169 4.70 8.55 -14.75
CA ASN A 169 5.58 7.41 -14.96
C ASN A 169 4.96 6.30 -15.81
N GLN A 170 5.79 5.51 -16.48
CA GLN A 170 5.34 4.37 -17.28
C GLN A 170 4.80 3.25 -16.38
N HIS A 171 5.42 2.97 -15.24
CA HIS A 171 4.95 1.93 -14.32
C HIS A 171 3.57 2.24 -13.72
N VAL A 172 3.17 3.52 -13.65
CA VAL A 172 1.83 3.94 -13.18
C VAL A 172 0.75 3.53 -14.20
N VAL A 173 1.03 3.68 -15.50
CA VAL A 173 0.10 3.33 -16.57
C VAL A 173 0.16 1.84 -16.94
N GLY A 174 1.34 1.22 -16.80
CA GLY A 174 1.58 -0.19 -17.11
C GLY A 174 1.13 -0.56 -18.54
N ASN A 175 0.58 -1.76 -18.68
CA ASN A 175 -0.08 -2.25 -19.90
C ASN A 175 -1.60 -2.12 -19.81
N SER A 176 -2.09 -1.09 -19.11
CA SER A 176 -3.50 -1.03 -18.74
C SER A 176 -4.40 -0.66 -19.92
N GLU A 177 -5.53 -1.35 -20.05
CA GLU A 177 -6.57 -1.04 -21.03
C GLU A 177 -7.53 0.05 -20.53
N TYR A 178 -7.52 0.33 -19.22
CA TYR A 178 -8.26 1.43 -18.61
C TYR A 178 -7.28 2.47 -18.06
N LEU A 179 -7.42 3.70 -18.51
CA LEU A 179 -6.70 4.86 -17.97
C LEU A 179 -7.68 5.98 -17.71
N ALA A 180 -7.59 6.55 -16.52
CA ALA A 180 -8.36 7.73 -16.14
C ALA A 180 -7.48 8.74 -15.41
N VAL A 181 -7.88 10.01 -15.50
CA VAL A 181 -7.29 11.11 -14.75
C VAL A 181 -8.35 11.69 -13.84
N GLN A 182 -8.02 11.78 -12.57
CA GLN A 182 -8.85 12.36 -11.54
C GLN A 182 -8.21 13.64 -11.02
N PHE A 183 -8.91 14.75 -11.17
CA PHE A 183 -8.42 16.09 -10.82
C PHE A 183 -8.67 16.43 -9.35
N ASP A 184 -9.80 15.95 -8.82
CA ASP A 184 -10.22 16.07 -7.42
C ASP A 184 -11.23 14.97 -7.06
N ARG A 185 -11.90 15.12 -5.91
CA ARG A 185 -12.86 14.15 -5.39
C ARG A 185 -14.08 13.90 -6.29
N GLU A 186 -14.43 14.82 -7.18
CA GLU A 186 -15.65 14.76 -8.00
C GLU A 186 -15.35 14.53 -9.49
N ARG A 187 -14.21 15.03 -9.98
CA ARG A 187 -13.93 15.12 -11.40
C ARG A 187 -12.89 14.09 -11.81
N LYS A 188 -13.38 12.99 -12.40
CA LYS A 188 -12.58 11.96 -13.07
C LYS A 188 -13.04 11.78 -14.50
N ILE A 189 -12.11 11.70 -15.46
CA ILE A 189 -12.42 11.45 -16.88
C ILE A 189 -11.47 10.41 -17.47
N ALA A 190 -11.86 9.83 -18.61
CA ALA A 190 -11.03 8.90 -19.35
C ALA A 190 -9.76 9.60 -19.88
N ALA A 191 -8.65 8.85 -19.91
CA ALA A 191 -7.38 9.28 -20.46
C ALA A 191 -6.95 8.36 -21.60
N ARG A 192 -6.25 8.91 -22.60
CA ARG A 192 -5.67 8.15 -23.70
C ARG A 192 -4.16 8.17 -23.60
N LEU A 193 -3.53 6.99 -23.66
CA LEU A 193 -2.08 6.88 -23.80
C LEU A 193 -1.65 7.38 -25.18
N ILE A 194 -0.73 8.35 -25.21
CA ILE A 194 -0.15 8.90 -26.45
C ILE A 194 1.19 8.24 -26.76
N ALA A 195 2.04 8.10 -25.74
CA ALA A 195 3.35 7.48 -25.82
C ALA A 195 3.79 7.00 -24.44
N ALA A 196 4.63 5.98 -24.40
CA ALA A 196 5.31 5.53 -23.20
C ALA A 196 6.73 5.08 -23.55
N ASP A 197 7.65 5.28 -22.62
CA ASP A 197 9.02 4.79 -22.66
C ASP A 197 9.27 3.98 -21.38
N PRO A 198 9.19 2.63 -21.46
CA PRO A 198 9.45 1.76 -20.31
C PRO A 198 10.90 1.80 -19.80
N GLN A 199 11.88 2.16 -20.65
CA GLN A 199 13.28 2.22 -20.22
C GLN A 199 13.55 3.43 -19.34
N LYS A 200 12.89 4.55 -19.65
CA LYS A 200 13.02 5.81 -18.89
C LYS A 200 11.94 6.00 -17.83
N ASP A 201 10.98 5.08 -17.77
CA ASP A 201 9.82 5.16 -16.88
C ASP A 201 8.97 6.43 -17.09
N ILE A 202 8.65 6.78 -18.34
CA ILE A 202 7.88 7.98 -18.69
C ILE A 202 6.66 7.59 -19.53
N ALA A 203 5.51 8.20 -19.25
CA ALA A 203 4.33 8.11 -20.11
C ALA A 203 3.69 9.49 -20.33
N LEU A 204 3.14 9.66 -21.53
CA LEU A 204 2.39 10.83 -21.96
C LEU A 204 0.94 10.43 -22.20
N LEU A 205 0.04 11.02 -21.43
CA LEU A 205 -1.40 10.87 -21.55
C LEU A 205 -2.02 12.11 -22.19
N TRP A 206 -3.19 11.94 -22.76
CA TRP A 206 -4.05 13.02 -23.23
C TRP A 206 -5.43 12.89 -22.60
N VAL A 207 -5.98 14.01 -22.14
CA VAL A 207 -7.31 14.12 -21.53
C VAL A 207 -8.04 15.34 -22.06
N ASN A 208 -9.36 15.36 -21.93
CA ASN A 208 -10.14 16.54 -22.23
C ASN A 208 -10.15 17.51 -21.05
N VAL A 209 -9.20 18.46 -21.05
CA VAL A 209 -9.00 19.41 -19.97
C VAL A 209 -10.21 20.31 -19.69
N THR A 210 -11.18 20.40 -20.60
CA THR A 210 -12.41 21.19 -20.39
C THR A 210 -13.25 20.70 -19.21
N ALA A 211 -13.12 19.43 -18.80
CA ALA A 211 -13.75 18.92 -17.59
C ALA A 211 -13.11 19.47 -16.30
N PHE A 212 -11.95 20.14 -16.40
CA PHE A 212 -11.17 20.67 -15.28
C PHE A 212 -10.97 22.19 -15.40
N PRO A 213 -11.99 23.02 -15.10
CA PRO A 213 -11.94 24.49 -15.22
C PRO A 213 -10.72 25.19 -14.59
N ASN A 214 -10.18 24.62 -13.51
CA ASN A 214 -9.07 25.22 -12.76
C ASN A 214 -7.70 24.62 -13.12
N ALA A 215 -7.64 23.66 -14.04
CA ALA A 215 -6.40 23.02 -14.44
C ALA A 215 -5.48 24.01 -15.15
N ILE A 216 -4.20 23.99 -14.79
CA ILE A 216 -3.17 24.83 -15.41
C ILE A 216 -1.94 23.98 -15.76
N PRO A 217 -1.19 24.33 -16.83
CA PRO A 217 0.07 23.65 -17.14
C PRO A 217 1.13 23.91 -16.06
N ALA A 218 1.92 22.90 -15.74
CA ALA A 218 3.08 23.05 -14.88
C ALA A 218 4.19 23.84 -15.59
N PRO A 219 4.85 24.81 -14.94
CA PRO A 219 6.02 25.47 -15.51
C PRO A 219 7.15 24.47 -15.66
N LEU A 220 7.50 24.08 -16.88
CA LEU A 220 8.60 23.13 -17.10
C LEU A 220 9.93 23.87 -17.17
N TYR A 221 10.96 23.34 -16.50
CA TYR A 221 12.33 23.80 -16.75
C TYR A 221 12.71 23.43 -18.19
N ARG A 222 13.18 24.41 -18.95
CA ARG A 222 13.76 24.21 -20.27
C ARG A 222 15.15 24.79 -20.25
N THR A 223 16.14 24.03 -20.70
CA THR A 223 17.55 24.45 -20.72
C THR A 223 17.74 25.65 -21.63
N ALA A 224 17.75 26.85 -21.06
CA ALA A 224 18.23 28.06 -21.72
C ALA A 224 19.70 28.25 -21.32
N GLY A 225 20.64 27.99 -22.24
CA GLY A 225 22.05 28.32 -22.05
C GLY A 225 22.90 27.35 -21.23
N GLY A 226 22.58 26.05 -21.21
CA GLY A 226 23.47 25.00 -20.70
C GLY A 226 23.59 24.88 -19.17
N LYS A 227 22.79 25.61 -18.40
CA LYS A 227 22.75 25.48 -16.93
C LYS A 227 21.95 24.24 -16.51
N ALA A 228 22.44 23.53 -15.49
CA ALA A 228 21.73 22.42 -14.88
C ALA A 228 20.43 22.91 -14.22
N PRO A 229 19.34 22.11 -14.24
CA PRO A 229 18.05 22.48 -13.65
C PRO A 229 18.08 22.67 -12.14
N VAL A 230 19.07 22.03 -11.49
CA VAL A 230 19.27 22.00 -10.03
C VAL A 230 20.71 21.58 -9.73
N GLN A 231 21.21 21.93 -8.55
CA GLN A 231 22.50 21.47 -8.02
C GLN A 231 22.32 20.70 -6.70
N GLU A 232 23.34 19.92 -6.33
CA GLU A 232 23.39 19.24 -5.04
C GLU A 232 23.33 20.27 -3.90
N GLY A 233 22.55 19.97 -2.86
CA GLY A 233 22.27 20.89 -1.75
C GLY A 233 21.12 21.87 -1.99
N GLU A 234 20.60 22.00 -3.22
CA GLU A 234 19.45 22.88 -3.48
C GLU A 234 18.13 22.27 -2.98
N ARG A 235 17.25 23.14 -2.48
CA ARG A 235 15.93 22.75 -1.98
C ARG A 235 14.98 22.45 -3.13
N VAL A 236 14.23 21.36 -2.98
CA VAL A 236 13.23 20.89 -3.94
C VAL A 236 11.93 20.54 -3.21
N PHE A 237 10.84 20.47 -3.96
CA PHE A 237 9.56 19.99 -3.45
C PHE A 237 8.77 19.26 -4.52
N THR A 238 7.90 18.35 -4.11
CA THR A 238 6.95 17.66 -4.99
C THR A 238 5.54 17.90 -4.51
N ILE A 239 4.60 17.92 -5.44
CA ILE A 239 3.16 17.89 -5.14
C ILE A 239 2.63 16.57 -5.68
N GLY A 240 2.19 15.71 -4.76
CA GLY A 240 1.60 14.42 -5.07
C GLY A 240 0.10 14.40 -4.82
N SER A 241 -0.56 13.38 -5.34
CA SER A 241 -1.99 13.13 -5.11
C SER A 241 -2.17 11.69 -4.57
N PRO A 242 -1.94 11.47 -3.26
CA PRO A 242 -2.07 10.17 -2.62
C PRO A 242 -3.54 9.67 -2.67
N LEU A 243 -3.76 8.46 -2.17
CA LEU A 243 -5.06 7.76 -2.15
C LEU A 243 -6.25 8.61 -1.68
N THR A 244 -6.05 9.60 -0.81
CA THR A 244 -7.11 10.48 -0.28
C THR A 244 -7.59 11.55 -1.26
N LEU A 245 -6.97 11.67 -2.45
CA LEU A 245 -7.22 12.69 -3.49
C LEU A 245 -6.99 14.14 -3.05
N ASP A 246 -6.51 14.33 -1.82
CA ASP A 246 -6.05 15.60 -1.30
C ASP A 246 -4.58 15.76 -1.65
N LYS A 247 -4.27 16.79 -2.43
CA LYS A 247 -2.91 17.04 -2.92
C LYS A 247 -2.00 17.36 -1.73
N ILE A 248 -0.88 16.65 -1.63
CA ILE A 248 0.12 16.85 -0.57
C ILE A 248 1.36 17.50 -1.15
N ILE A 249 2.02 18.33 -0.36
CA ILE A 249 3.33 18.88 -0.68
C ILE A 249 4.38 18.23 0.22
N THR A 250 5.45 17.73 -0.39
CA THR A 250 6.62 17.20 0.33
C THR A 250 7.85 17.98 -0.13
N THR A 251 8.75 18.34 0.79
CA THR A 251 10.00 19.06 0.48
C THR A 251 11.21 18.28 0.95
N GLY A 252 12.34 18.53 0.31
CA GLY A 252 13.64 17.95 0.62
C GLY A 252 14.76 18.72 -0.08
N ILE A 253 15.92 18.10 -0.14
CA ILE A 253 17.15 18.64 -0.73
C ILE A 253 17.68 17.64 -1.76
N VAL A 254 18.28 18.15 -2.84
CA VAL A 254 18.98 17.31 -3.81
C VAL A 254 20.25 16.75 -3.19
N SER A 255 20.32 15.43 -3.09
CA SER A 255 21.47 14.70 -2.56
C SER A 255 22.52 14.41 -3.62
N LYS A 256 22.09 14.15 -4.87
CA LYS A 256 22.98 13.86 -6.00
C LYS A 256 22.29 14.15 -7.33
N VAL A 257 23.03 14.68 -8.31
CA VAL A 257 22.55 14.83 -9.69
C VAL A 257 23.34 13.93 -10.63
N GLU A 258 22.65 13.01 -11.30
CA GLU A 258 23.22 12.11 -12.31
C GLU A 258 22.70 12.46 -13.72
N THR A 259 23.25 11.79 -14.74
CA THR A 259 22.91 12.07 -16.15
C THR A 259 21.40 12.02 -16.41
N HIS A 260 20.71 11.00 -15.90
CA HIS A 260 19.28 10.77 -16.15
C HIS A 260 18.38 10.94 -14.91
N THR A 261 18.99 11.06 -13.73
CA THR A 261 18.27 10.96 -12.45
C THR A 261 18.71 12.04 -11.48
N ILE A 262 17.75 12.58 -10.72
CA ILE A 262 18.00 13.42 -9.55
C ILE A 262 17.69 12.57 -8.31
N MET A 263 18.63 12.50 -7.38
CA MET A 263 18.46 11.85 -6.09
C MET A 263 18.21 12.90 -5.02
N SER A 264 17.19 12.69 -4.19
CA SER A 264 16.84 13.60 -3.08
C SER A 264 16.43 12.81 -1.84
N ASP A 265 16.38 13.50 -0.71
CA ASP A 265 15.85 12.99 0.56
C ASP A 265 14.32 13.19 0.70
N ILE A 266 13.64 13.64 -0.37
CA ILE A 266 12.19 13.76 -0.38
C ILE A 266 11.58 12.39 -0.07
N ASN A 267 10.64 12.35 0.88
CA ASN A 267 9.88 11.15 1.15
C ASN A 267 8.87 10.88 0.01
N ILE A 268 9.19 9.94 -0.88
CA ILE A 268 8.28 9.47 -1.93
C ILE A 268 7.56 8.22 -1.43
N ASN A 269 6.26 8.36 -1.14
CA ASN A 269 5.36 7.25 -0.81
C ASN A 269 4.54 6.83 -2.03
N PRO A 270 3.94 5.61 -2.02
CA PRO A 270 2.94 5.24 -3.01
C PRO A 270 1.89 6.34 -3.19
N GLY A 271 1.66 6.74 -4.44
CA GLY A 271 0.82 7.89 -4.78
C GLY A 271 1.60 9.10 -5.29
N ASN A 272 2.88 9.29 -4.93
CA ASN A 272 3.72 10.38 -5.45
C ASN A 272 4.40 10.06 -6.80
N SER A 273 4.54 8.77 -7.14
CA SER A 273 5.16 8.35 -8.41
C SER A 273 4.47 8.96 -9.61
N GLY A 274 5.24 9.53 -10.53
CA GLY A 274 4.82 10.25 -11.73
C GLY A 274 4.57 11.74 -11.52
N GLY A 275 4.59 12.21 -10.27
CA GLY A 275 4.39 13.62 -9.92
C GLY A 275 5.57 14.54 -10.28
N PRO A 276 5.33 15.85 -10.35
CA PRO A 276 6.37 16.82 -10.67
C PRO A 276 7.30 17.09 -9.47
N LEU A 277 8.61 16.98 -9.68
CA LEU A 277 9.63 17.55 -8.79
C LEU A 277 9.91 19.00 -9.21
N PHE A 278 9.76 19.94 -8.29
CA PHE A 278 9.97 21.37 -8.52
C PHE A 278 11.27 21.87 -7.86
N ASN A 279 11.95 22.79 -8.55
CA ASN A 279 13.05 23.58 -7.96
C ASN A 279 12.53 24.79 -7.16
N GLY A 280 13.44 25.55 -6.54
CA GLY A 280 13.11 26.76 -5.77
C GLY A 280 12.40 27.88 -6.55
N ALA A 281 12.42 27.83 -7.89
CA ALA A 281 11.68 28.74 -8.78
C ALA A 281 10.27 28.24 -9.15
N GLY A 282 9.86 27.07 -8.65
CA GLY A 282 8.59 26.45 -8.96
C GLY A 282 8.52 25.87 -10.38
N GLN A 283 9.67 25.58 -10.99
CA GLN A 283 9.76 24.91 -12.29
C GLN A 283 9.95 23.41 -12.10
N VAL A 284 9.27 22.59 -12.90
CA VAL A 284 9.42 21.14 -12.92
C VAL A 284 10.79 20.78 -13.48
N ILE A 285 11.60 20.10 -12.68
CA ILE A 285 12.94 19.61 -12.99
C ILE A 285 12.98 18.09 -13.14
N GLY A 286 11.90 17.38 -12.79
CA GLY A 286 11.80 15.95 -13.00
C GLY A 286 10.44 15.35 -12.63
N LEU A 287 10.32 14.05 -12.83
CA LEU A 287 9.19 13.21 -12.48
C LEU A 287 9.60 12.30 -11.32
N THR A 288 8.97 12.45 -10.17
CA THR A 288 9.27 11.65 -8.97
C THR A 288 8.97 10.18 -9.26
N THR A 289 9.94 9.29 -9.07
CA THR A 289 9.77 7.83 -9.22
C THR A 289 10.08 7.14 -7.89
N PHE A 290 9.92 5.81 -7.82
CA PHE A 290 10.24 5.06 -6.61
C PHE A 290 11.76 4.98 -6.41
N GLY A 291 12.21 5.13 -5.15
CA GLY A 291 13.59 4.88 -4.76
C GLY A 291 13.93 3.39 -4.77
N THR A 292 15.19 3.05 -4.99
CA THR A 292 15.68 1.69 -4.72
C THR A 292 15.54 1.42 -3.22
N GLN A 293 14.70 0.46 -2.85
CA GLN A 293 14.80 -0.17 -1.53
C GLN A 293 16.05 -1.06 -1.52
N GLY A 294 17.22 -0.43 -1.40
CA GLY A 294 18.38 -1.12 -0.86
C GLY A 294 18.06 -1.51 0.58
N GLU A 295 18.26 -2.77 0.93
CA GLU A 295 18.00 -3.32 2.27
C GLU A 295 18.52 -2.37 3.38
N GLY A 296 17.61 -1.64 4.03
CA GLY A 296 17.85 -0.99 5.33
C GLY A 296 18.52 0.41 5.38
N GLY A 297 18.69 1.15 4.27
CA GLY A 297 19.23 2.52 4.28
C GLY A 297 18.16 3.65 4.31
N PRO A 298 18.49 4.90 4.73
CA PRO A 298 17.57 6.04 4.60
C PRO A 298 17.23 6.27 3.12
N GLY A 299 15.93 6.43 2.84
CA GLY A 299 15.36 6.41 1.49
C GLY A 299 15.93 7.51 0.61
N VAL A 300 16.79 7.13 -0.33
CA VAL A 300 17.14 7.99 -1.47
C VAL A 300 16.05 7.83 -2.51
N SER A 301 15.37 8.93 -2.80
CA SER A 301 14.30 8.98 -3.78
C SER A 301 14.86 9.33 -5.16
N GLY A 302 14.58 8.47 -6.14
CA GLY A 302 14.94 8.70 -7.53
C GLY A 302 13.90 9.60 -8.23
N THR A 303 14.37 10.49 -9.09
CA THR A 303 13.52 11.33 -9.95
C THR A 303 14.06 11.31 -11.36
N VAL A 304 13.23 10.97 -12.33
CA VAL A 304 13.59 11.03 -13.75
C VAL A 304 13.68 12.50 -14.17
N ARG A 305 14.80 12.90 -14.77
CA ARG A 305 15.01 14.29 -15.18
C ARG A 305 13.99 14.77 -16.22
N ILE A 306 13.56 16.03 -16.11
CA ILE A 306 12.53 16.59 -17.01
C ILE A 306 13.00 16.59 -18.47
N GLU A 307 14.30 16.73 -18.72
CA GLU A 307 14.89 16.72 -20.06
C GLU A 307 14.63 15.39 -20.80
N GLU A 308 14.60 14.26 -20.08
CA GLU A 308 14.24 12.96 -20.64
C GLU A 308 12.80 12.95 -21.13
N ALA A 309 11.88 13.51 -20.32
CA ALA A 309 10.46 13.57 -20.65
C ALA A 309 10.12 14.60 -21.72
N LEU A 310 10.87 15.70 -21.80
CA LEU A 310 10.73 16.69 -22.87
C LEU A 310 10.98 16.08 -24.25
N THR A 311 11.95 15.16 -24.35
CA THR A 311 12.22 14.46 -25.61
C THR A 311 11.00 13.63 -26.06
N LEU A 312 10.42 12.84 -25.15
CA LEU A 312 9.20 12.07 -25.41
C LEU A 312 8.02 13.00 -25.77
N LEU A 313 7.86 14.09 -25.01
CA LEU A 313 6.79 15.07 -25.19
C LEU A 313 6.83 15.71 -26.59
N GLU A 314 7.97 16.28 -26.98
CA GLU A 314 8.08 17.01 -28.26
C GLU A 314 7.93 16.08 -29.47
N GLN A 315 8.41 14.84 -29.38
CA GLN A 315 8.24 13.84 -30.44
C GLN A 315 6.77 13.40 -30.62
N ASN A 316 5.93 13.49 -29.58
CA ASN A 316 4.61 12.87 -29.56
C ASN A 316 3.44 13.85 -29.37
N ARG A 317 3.67 15.11 -28.99
CA ARG A 317 2.62 16.12 -28.78
C ARG A 317 1.73 16.35 -30.01
N THR A 318 2.24 16.10 -31.21
CA THR A 318 1.49 16.21 -32.48
C THR A 318 0.46 15.10 -32.66
N LYS A 319 0.53 14.00 -31.89
CA LYS A 319 -0.47 12.92 -31.87
C LYS A 319 -1.71 13.27 -31.03
N ALA A 320 -1.65 14.34 -30.24
CA ALA A 320 -2.79 14.91 -29.51
C ALA A 320 -3.50 15.97 -30.39
N VAL A 321 -4.00 15.52 -31.53
CA VAL A 321 -4.75 16.32 -32.51
C VAL A 321 -6.07 15.62 -32.80
N GLY A 322 -7.12 16.39 -33.08
CA GLY A 322 -8.47 15.89 -33.29
C GLY A 322 -9.32 15.93 -32.02
N THR A 323 -10.23 14.97 -31.88
CA THR A 323 -11.15 14.91 -30.74
C THR A 323 -10.43 14.35 -29.51
N PRO A 324 -10.36 15.09 -28.39
CA PRO A 324 -9.83 14.55 -27.13
C PRO A 324 -10.72 13.40 -26.61
N PRO A 325 -10.25 12.63 -25.62
CA PRO A 325 -11.10 11.67 -24.93
C PRO A 325 -12.39 12.33 -24.40
N SER A 326 -13.38 11.53 -24.04
CA SER A 326 -14.63 12.08 -23.51
C SER A 326 -14.40 12.95 -22.27
N ALA A 327 -15.04 14.12 -22.21
CA ALA A 327 -15.11 14.95 -21.01
C ALA A 327 -16.19 14.47 -20.01
N THR A 328 -16.95 13.42 -20.35
CA THR A 328 -17.95 12.84 -19.46
C THR A 328 -17.29 12.39 -18.17
N LEU A 329 -17.83 12.87 -17.04
CA LEU A 329 -17.36 12.46 -15.72
C LEU A 329 -17.62 10.97 -15.50
N LEU A 330 -16.59 10.26 -15.11
CA LEU A 330 -16.64 8.87 -14.68
C LEU A 330 -17.04 8.80 -13.19
N PRO A 331 -17.71 7.72 -12.75
CA PRO A 331 -18.07 7.55 -11.34
C PRO A 331 -16.83 7.60 -10.42
N VAL A 332 -16.92 8.28 -9.29
CA VAL A 332 -15.87 8.41 -8.27
C VAL A 332 -16.27 7.69 -6.99
N GLU A 333 -15.29 7.38 -6.14
CA GLU A 333 -15.58 6.87 -4.80
C GLU A 333 -16.34 7.93 -3.99
N PRO A 334 -17.39 7.55 -3.23
CA PRO A 334 -18.08 8.50 -2.37
C PRO A 334 -17.14 9.17 -1.38
N THR A 335 -17.31 10.48 -1.18
CA THR A 335 -16.51 11.25 -0.23
C THR A 335 -16.91 11.02 1.22
N THR A 336 -18.15 10.60 1.43
CA THR A 336 -18.67 10.25 2.74
C THR A 336 -18.24 8.82 3.07
N PRO A 337 -17.51 8.62 4.17
CA PRO A 337 -17.15 7.27 4.60
C PRO A 337 -18.39 6.49 5.01
N TYR A 338 -18.30 5.17 4.91
CA TYR A 338 -19.34 4.29 5.43
C TYR A 338 -19.45 4.45 6.96
N PRO A 339 -20.66 4.61 7.53
CA PRO A 339 -20.82 4.84 8.96
C PRO A 339 -20.34 3.65 9.82
N VAL A 340 -19.45 3.91 10.77
CA VAL A 340 -18.92 2.91 11.72
C VAL A 340 -20.05 2.20 12.48
N GLN A 341 -21.12 2.91 12.85
CA GLN A 341 -22.26 2.31 13.53
C GLN A 341 -22.93 1.21 12.67
N GLY A 342 -23.03 1.42 11.35
CA GLY A 342 -23.55 0.41 10.43
C GLY A 342 -22.68 -0.84 10.39
N LEU A 343 -21.35 -0.69 10.46
CA LEU A 343 -20.40 -1.81 10.55
C LEU A 343 -20.57 -2.58 11.87
N LYS A 344 -20.69 -1.87 12.99
CA LYS A 344 -20.92 -2.46 14.32
C LYS A 344 -22.25 -3.21 14.38
N ASP A 345 -23.30 -2.69 13.75
CA ASP A 345 -24.61 -3.35 13.73
C ASP A 345 -24.59 -4.65 12.91
N ALA A 346 -23.78 -4.72 11.84
CA ALA A 346 -23.59 -5.94 11.07
C ALA A 346 -22.97 -7.11 11.86
N LEU A 347 -22.19 -6.81 12.91
CA LEU A 347 -21.65 -7.81 13.84
C LEU A 347 -22.70 -8.37 14.82
N LYS A 348 -23.75 -7.60 15.13
CA LYS A 348 -24.77 -8.00 16.11
C LYS A 348 -25.75 -9.05 15.58
N ALA A 349 -25.83 -9.26 14.27
CA ALA A 349 -26.74 -10.23 13.70
C ALA A 349 -26.32 -11.67 14.06
N ASP A 350 -27.24 -12.44 14.66
CA ASP A 350 -27.02 -13.73 15.31
C ASP A 350 -26.33 -14.82 14.45
N LYS A 351 -26.43 -14.73 13.11
CA LYS A 351 -25.78 -15.68 12.19
C LYS A 351 -25.16 -14.96 11.00
N PHE A 352 -23.88 -15.24 10.76
CA PHE A 352 -23.17 -14.83 9.54
C PHE A 352 -23.51 -15.81 8.41
N ASP A 353 -24.08 -15.32 7.32
CA ASP A 353 -24.28 -16.11 6.11
C ASP A 353 -23.51 -15.47 4.94
N PRO A 354 -22.35 -16.02 4.55
CA PRO A 354 -21.56 -15.46 3.45
C PRO A 354 -22.08 -15.86 2.07
N ARG A 355 -23.06 -16.77 1.97
CA ARG A 355 -23.50 -17.34 0.68
C ARG A 355 -23.97 -16.29 -0.35
N PRO A 356 -24.71 -15.22 0.03
CA PRO A 356 -25.12 -14.19 -0.93
C PRO A 356 -23.96 -13.47 -1.63
N TYR A 357 -22.77 -13.47 -1.02
CA TYR A 357 -21.59 -12.76 -1.52
C TYR A 357 -20.74 -13.62 -2.46
N TYR A 358 -20.98 -14.92 -2.56
CA TYR A 358 -20.21 -15.82 -3.41
C TYR A 358 -21.07 -16.42 -4.50
N LEU A 359 -20.69 -16.15 -5.75
CA LEU A 359 -21.37 -16.64 -6.94
C LEU A 359 -20.42 -17.46 -7.80
N ALA A 360 -20.99 -18.25 -8.69
CA ALA A 360 -20.26 -18.98 -9.71
C ALA A 360 -20.90 -18.76 -11.07
N ALA A 361 -20.09 -18.55 -12.10
CA ALA A 361 -20.54 -18.37 -13.47
C ALA A 361 -19.53 -19.00 -14.43
N GLY A 362 -19.94 -20.04 -15.16
CA GLY A 362 -19.05 -20.77 -16.06
C GLY A 362 -17.73 -21.20 -15.37
N ASP A 363 -16.61 -20.73 -15.93
CA ASP A 363 -15.26 -20.99 -15.45
C ASP A 363 -14.77 -20.00 -14.37
N PHE A 364 -15.65 -19.17 -13.81
CA PHE A 364 -15.29 -18.14 -12.81
C PHE A 364 -15.98 -18.35 -11.46
N ASN A 365 -15.26 -18.02 -10.40
CA ASN A 365 -15.80 -17.72 -9.07
C ASN A 365 -15.91 -16.20 -8.94
N ILE A 366 -16.99 -15.72 -8.36
CA ILE A 366 -17.25 -14.30 -8.18
C ILE A 366 -17.46 -14.05 -6.68
N ALA A 367 -16.79 -13.05 -6.13
CA ALA A 367 -16.99 -12.60 -4.77
C ALA A 367 -17.48 -11.14 -4.79
N LEU A 368 -18.50 -10.85 -4.02
CA LEU A 368 -19.03 -9.53 -3.76
C LEU A 368 -18.50 -9.05 -2.41
N SER A 369 -18.20 -7.77 -2.31
CA SER A 369 -17.65 -7.15 -1.11
C SER A 369 -18.44 -5.88 -0.83
N THR A 370 -18.93 -5.80 0.40
CA THR A 370 -19.60 -4.64 0.96
C THR A 370 -18.89 -4.29 2.27
N PRO A 371 -18.91 -3.01 2.71
CA PRO A 371 -18.21 -2.64 3.94
C PRO A 371 -18.64 -3.48 5.16
N PRO A 372 -19.95 -3.76 5.39
CA PRO A 372 -20.38 -4.67 6.46
C PRO A 372 -19.83 -6.09 6.34
N PHE A 373 -19.83 -6.66 5.13
CA PHE A 373 -19.32 -8.01 4.88
C PHE A 373 -17.82 -8.11 5.16
N ASP A 374 -17.04 -7.19 4.62
CA ASP A 374 -15.58 -7.18 4.75
C ASP A 374 -15.16 -7.00 6.23
N TYR A 375 -15.82 -6.08 6.93
CA TYR A 375 -15.61 -5.85 8.35
C TYR A 375 -15.91 -7.11 9.17
N ARG A 376 -17.04 -7.77 8.89
CA ARG A 376 -17.43 -9.00 9.59
C ARG A 376 -16.50 -10.16 9.29
N GLU A 377 -16.05 -10.32 8.05
CA GLU A 377 -15.12 -11.38 7.64
C GLU A 377 -13.75 -11.21 8.33
N GLN A 378 -13.27 -9.97 8.47
CA GLN A 378 -12.06 -9.64 9.22
C GLN A 378 -12.20 -10.01 10.70
N GLU A 379 -13.31 -9.64 11.33
CA GLU A 379 -13.56 -9.94 12.74
C GLU A 379 -13.73 -11.44 13.02
N GLU A 380 -14.43 -12.18 12.16
CA GLU A 380 -14.52 -13.65 12.28
C GLU A 380 -13.14 -14.32 12.18
N ARG A 381 -12.26 -13.84 11.29
CA ARG A 381 -10.87 -14.32 11.22
C ARG A 381 -10.10 -14.01 12.50
N ARG A 382 -10.26 -12.80 13.06
CA ARG A 382 -9.65 -12.40 14.34
C ARG A 382 -10.12 -13.33 15.47
N LEU A 383 -11.43 -13.52 15.62
CA LEU A 383 -12.02 -14.40 16.63
C LEU A 383 -11.58 -15.86 16.46
N GLN A 384 -11.46 -16.37 15.23
CA GLN A 384 -10.94 -17.70 14.95
C GLN A 384 -9.46 -17.84 15.31
N ALA A 385 -8.64 -16.83 15.00
CA ALA A 385 -7.23 -16.79 15.38
C ALA A 385 -7.06 -16.82 16.91
N GLU A 386 -7.83 -16.01 17.63
CA GLU A 386 -7.86 -15.99 19.10
C GLU A 386 -8.30 -17.33 19.70
N ARG A 387 -9.39 -17.93 19.19
CA ARG A 387 -9.84 -19.26 19.61
C ARG A 387 -8.76 -20.32 19.38
N THR A 388 -8.03 -20.24 18.27
CA THR A 388 -6.95 -21.17 17.94
C THR A 388 -5.74 -20.95 18.85
N GLN A 389 -5.39 -19.70 19.17
CA GLN A 389 -4.33 -19.35 20.11
C GLN A 389 -4.66 -19.85 21.52
N LYS A 390 -5.89 -19.64 22.00
CA LYS A 390 -6.38 -20.18 23.28
C LYS A 390 -6.29 -21.71 23.32
N LYS A 391 -6.67 -22.41 22.25
CA LYS A 391 -6.51 -23.88 22.12
C LYS A 391 -5.05 -24.35 22.09
N ARG A 392 -4.11 -23.52 21.60
CA ARG A 392 -2.66 -23.82 21.67
C ARG A 392 -2.11 -23.58 23.08
N GLY A 393 -2.59 -22.55 23.76
CA GLY A 393 -2.25 -22.26 25.16
C GLY A 393 -2.82 -23.28 26.16
N SER A 394 -3.93 -23.97 25.84
CA SER A 394 -4.52 -24.98 26.73
C SER A 394 -3.76 -26.32 26.79
N LYS A 395 -2.62 -26.46 26.11
CA LYS A 395 -1.67 -27.59 26.29
C LYS A 395 -0.43 -27.22 27.13
N SER A 396 -0.38 -26.00 27.67
CA SER A 396 0.62 -25.58 28.64
C SER A 396 -0.06 -24.76 29.73
N GLN A 397 -0.74 -25.43 30.65
CA GLN A 397 -1.15 -24.78 31.90
C GLN A 397 -0.19 -25.19 33.01
N GLN A 398 0.78 -24.32 33.27
CA GLN A 398 1.02 -23.83 34.62
C GLN A 398 1.79 -22.50 34.56
N ALA A 399 1.10 -21.43 34.99
CA ALA A 399 1.58 -20.13 35.46
C ALA A 399 0.86 -18.93 34.82
N SER A 400 0.25 -18.13 35.71
CA SER A 400 -0.44 -16.84 35.53
C SER A 400 -1.89 -16.88 35.01
N GLU A 401 -2.79 -17.19 35.94
CA GLU A 401 -4.01 -16.40 36.11
C GLU A 401 -3.59 -14.94 36.39
N ASN A 402 -3.74 -14.07 35.40
CA ASN A 402 -4.07 -12.64 35.52
C ASN A 402 -3.89 -11.95 34.16
N SER A 403 -4.94 -12.02 33.34
CA SER A 403 -5.29 -10.97 32.36
C SER A 403 -6.72 -11.18 31.85
N ALA A 404 -7.65 -11.34 32.81
CA ALA A 404 -8.90 -10.62 32.64
C ALA A 404 -8.54 -9.16 32.87
N ASP A 405 -8.93 -8.31 31.93
CA ASP A 405 -8.63 -6.87 31.87
C ASP A 405 -7.34 -6.49 31.12
N SER A 406 -7.48 -6.41 29.79
CA SER A 406 -6.77 -5.38 29.01
C SER A 406 -7.74 -4.89 27.95
N ASP A 407 -8.66 -4.04 28.39
CA ASP A 407 -9.13 -2.93 27.57
C ASP A 407 -7.89 -2.11 27.15
N ALA A 408 -7.38 -2.40 25.96
CA ALA A 408 -6.48 -1.54 25.20
C ALA A 408 -7.10 -1.33 23.80
N PRO A 409 -7.16 -0.09 23.32
CA PRO A 409 -8.46 0.54 23.05
C PRO A 409 -9.06 0.13 21.71
N LYS A 410 -10.39 0.08 21.65
CA LYS A 410 -11.21 0.04 20.43
C LYS A 410 -11.10 1.32 19.56
N GLU A 411 -10.16 2.21 19.84
CA GLU A 411 -10.12 3.58 19.30
C GLU A 411 -9.21 3.73 18.06
N TRP A 412 -8.15 2.93 17.91
CA TRP A 412 -7.22 3.06 16.76
C TRP A 412 -7.81 2.52 15.43
N GLU A 413 -8.80 1.63 15.50
CA GLU A 413 -9.54 1.15 14.31
C GLU A 413 -10.62 2.15 13.84
N GLU A 414 -11.01 3.12 14.68
CA GLU A 414 -11.87 4.24 14.26
C GLU A 414 -11.06 5.37 13.58
N GLU A 415 -9.73 5.42 13.74
CA GLU A 415 -8.94 6.61 13.40
C GLU A 415 -7.97 6.45 12.20
N ALA A 416 -7.86 5.26 11.57
CA ALA A 416 -6.87 5.02 10.50
C ALA A 416 -7.42 4.64 9.11
N GLY A 417 -8.74 4.57 8.89
CA GLY A 417 -9.27 4.30 7.54
C GLY A 417 -10.72 4.69 7.38
N ALA A 418 -10.98 5.69 6.55
CA ALA A 418 -12.32 5.86 5.97
C ALA A 418 -12.69 4.54 5.28
N HIS A 419 -13.74 3.85 5.74
CA HIS A 419 -14.28 2.70 5.04
C HIS A 419 -14.98 3.21 3.78
N PRO A 420 -14.41 3.06 2.57
CA PRO A 420 -15.07 3.59 1.38
C PRO A 420 -16.40 2.87 1.20
N ALA A 421 -17.47 3.63 1.00
CA ALA A 421 -18.77 3.06 0.69
C ALA A 421 -18.78 2.66 -0.80
N VAL A 422 -18.21 1.50 -1.12
CA VAL A 422 -18.17 0.97 -2.49
C VAL A 422 -18.58 -0.49 -2.50
N LEU A 423 -19.19 -0.92 -3.61
CA LEU A 423 -19.46 -2.33 -3.90
C LEU A 423 -18.27 -2.90 -4.68
N GLY A 424 -17.56 -3.85 -4.08
CA GLY A 424 -16.52 -4.63 -4.74
C GLY A 424 -17.08 -5.86 -5.45
N ILE A 425 -16.64 -6.12 -6.68
CA ILE A 425 -16.92 -7.36 -7.41
C ILE A 425 -15.58 -7.93 -7.91
N TYR A 426 -15.23 -9.10 -7.39
CA TYR A 426 -13.99 -9.80 -7.68
C TYR A 426 -14.28 -11.04 -8.50
N VAL A 427 -13.65 -11.18 -9.67
CA VAL A 427 -13.88 -12.29 -10.59
C VAL A 427 -12.59 -13.09 -10.74
N MET A 428 -12.59 -14.31 -10.21
CA MET A 428 -11.43 -15.19 -10.20
C MET A 428 -11.65 -16.41 -11.12
N PRO A 429 -10.75 -16.67 -12.08
CA PRO A 429 -10.79 -17.91 -12.85
C PRO A 429 -10.67 -19.15 -11.94
N LYS A 430 -11.49 -20.16 -12.21
CA LYS A 430 -11.44 -21.45 -11.50
C LYS A 430 -10.18 -22.21 -11.90
N ALA A 431 -9.57 -22.89 -10.93
CA ALA A 431 -8.55 -23.90 -11.17
C ALA A 431 -9.19 -25.29 -11.32
N LYS A 432 -8.67 -26.11 -12.23
CA LYS A 432 -9.05 -27.52 -12.40
C LYS A 432 -7.81 -28.39 -12.60
N GLU A 433 -7.91 -29.66 -12.21
CA GLU A 433 -6.90 -30.66 -12.53
C GLU A 433 -6.79 -30.86 -14.05
N GLY A 434 -5.56 -30.82 -14.57
CA GLY A 434 -5.29 -31.08 -15.97
C GLY A 434 -5.55 -32.54 -16.35
N PHE A 435 -6.02 -32.80 -17.58
CA PHE A 435 -6.41 -34.14 -18.04
C PHE A 435 -5.30 -35.20 -17.85
N GLY A 436 -4.05 -34.87 -18.22
CA GLY A 436 -2.91 -35.78 -18.03
C GLY A 436 -2.56 -36.05 -16.55
N SER A 437 -2.88 -35.12 -15.65
CA SER A 437 -2.74 -35.35 -14.20
C SER A 437 -3.79 -36.33 -13.71
N ALA A 438 -5.05 -36.13 -14.10
CA ALA A 438 -6.15 -37.02 -13.71
C ALA A 438 -5.89 -38.47 -14.20
N LEU A 439 -5.44 -38.64 -15.45
CA LEU A 439 -5.08 -39.94 -16.01
C LEU A 439 -3.85 -40.56 -15.31
N GLY A 440 -2.83 -39.76 -15.02
CA GLY A 440 -1.67 -40.20 -14.25
C GLY A 440 -2.02 -40.68 -12.84
N ARG A 441 -2.99 -40.02 -12.18
CA ARG A 441 -3.48 -40.42 -10.85
C ARG A 441 -4.36 -41.66 -10.87
N SER A 442 -5.07 -41.94 -11.98
CA SER A 442 -5.75 -43.24 -12.14
C SER A 442 -4.78 -44.41 -12.26
N ILE A 443 -3.53 -44.16 -12.65
CA ILE A 443 -2.46 -45.18 -12.76
C ILE A 443 -1.60 -45.21 -11.48
N SER A 444 -1.36 -44.07 -10.83
CA SER A 444 -0.56 -43.94 -9.62
C SER A 444 -1.24 -43.04 -8.59
N MET A 445 -1.94 -43.67 -7.63
CA MET A 445 -2.74 -43.02 -6.59
C MET A 445 -1.95 -42.10 -5.64
N ASN A 446 -0.61 -42.18 -5.62
CA ASN A 446 0.26 -41.35 -4.77
C ASN A 446 0.74 -40.05 -5.44
N SER A 447 0.29 -39.76 -6.66
CA SER A 447 0.70 -38.55 -7.39
C SER A 447 -0.20 -37.36 -7.02
N ALA A 448 0.41 -36.21 -6.73
CA ALA A 448 -0.32 -34.97 -6.44
C ALA A 448 -1.08 -34.45 -7.68
N ALA A 449 -2.31 -33.95 -7.49
CA ALA A 449 -3.13 -33.36 -8.55
C ALA A 449 -2.50 -32.06 -9.05
N LYS A 450 -2.20 -31.98 -10.34
CA LYS A 450 -1.70 -30.76 -10.99
C LYS A 450 -2.85 -29.89 -11.45
N LEU A 451 -3.04 -28.75 -10.79
CA LEU A 451 -4.08 -27.77 -11.13
C LEU A 451 -3.53 -26.72 -12.09
N ARG A 452 -4.42 -26.24 -12.97
CA ARG A 452 -4.22 -25.09 -13.87
C ARG A 452 -5.47 -24.23 -13.87
N PHE A 453 -5.30 -22.93 -14.11
CA PHE A 453 -6.43 -22.05 -14.36
C PHE A 453 -7.13 -22.46 -15.65
N LYS A 454 -8.45 -22.37 -15.65
CA LYS A 454 -9.25 -22.77 -16.80
C LYS A 454 -9.22 -21.77 -17.94
N THR A 455 -9.01 -20.49 -17.65
CA THR A 455 -9.07 -19.35 -18.59
C THR A 455 -8.46 -18.12 -17.91
N ASP A 456 -8.36 -17.01 -18.64
CA ASP A 456 -8.05 -15.69 -18.09
C ASP A 456 -9.27 -14.78 -18.14
N PHE A 457 -9.43 -13.98 -17.09
CA PHE A 457 -10.40 -12.89 -17.10
C PHE A 457 -9.96 -11.80 -18.08
N GLN A 458 -10.89 -11.32 -18.92
CA GLN A 458 -10.65 -10.17 -19.79
C GLN A 458 -11.35 -8.92 -19.27
N SER A 459 -12.66 -8.96 -19.11
CA SER A 459 -13.45 -7.81 -18.65
C SER A 459 -14.79 -8.26 -18.07
N MET A 460 -15.48 -7.33 -17.40
CA MET A 460 -16.82 -7.55 -16.87
C MET A 460 -17.68 -6.31 -17.09
N LYS A 461 -18.96 -6.53 -17.35
CA LYS A 461 -20.00 -5.50 -17.33
C LYS A 461 -21.07 -5.83 -16.30
N LEU A 462 -21.53 -4.84 -15.56
CA LEU A 462 -22.68 -4.91 -14.66
C LEU A 462 -23.87 -4.22 -15.32
N PHE A 463 -25.04 -4.85 -15.24
CA PHE A 463 -26.29 -4.30 -15.77
C PHE A 463 -27.35 -4.21 -14.68
N CYS A 464 -28.05 -3.08 -14.67
CA CYS A 464 -29.28 -2.83 -13.92
C CYS A 464 -30.41 -2.70 -14.95
N GLY A 465 -31.25 -3.73 -15.05
CA GLY A 465 -32.16 -3.90 -16.19
C GLY A 465 -31.38 -4.00 -17.50
N SER A 466 -31.69 -3.12 -18.45
CA SER A 466 -30.97 -3.03 -19.74
C SER A 466 -29.80 -2.02 -19.72
N LYS A 467 -29.61 -1.29 -18.62
CA LYS A 467 -28.61 -0.22 -18.54
C LYS A 467 -27.29 -0.76 -17.98
N GLU A 468 -26.20 -0.54 -18.71
CA GLU A 468 -24.85 -0.82 -18.21
C GLU A 468 -24.51 0.18 -17.08
N VAL A 469 -24.12 -0.35 -15.93
CA VAL A 469 -23.64 0.43 -14.79
C VAL A 469 -22.14 0.64 -14.97
N GLN A 470 -21.71 1.90 -15.03
CA GLN A 470 -20.29 2.22 -15.14
C GLN A 470 -19.58 1.98 -13.80
N PRO A 471 -18.43 1.29 -13.79
CA PRO A 471 -17.64 1.10 -12.59
C PRO A 471 -16.92 2.39 -12.18
N ILE A 472 -16.71 2.56 -10.88
CA ILE A 472 -15.76 3.53 -10.33
C ILE A 472 -14.34 3.12 -10.73
N HIS A 473 -14.04 1.82 -10.65
CA HIS A 473 -12.73 1.28 -11.00
C HIS A 473 -12.90 -0.08 -11.68
N PRO A 474 -12.69 -0.19 -13.00
CA PRO A 474 -12.51 -1.47 -13.67
C PRO A 474 -11.05 -1.89 -13.57
N GLY A 475 -10.80 -3.13 -13.15
CA GLY A 475 -9.46 -3.66 -12.94
C GLY A 475 -9.30 -5.07 -13.47
N ARG A 476 -8.19 -5.30 -14.16
CA ARG A 476 -7.66 -6.61 -14.51
C ARG A 476 -6.24 -6.72 -13.95
N VAL A 477 -6.01 -7.64 -13.02
CA VAL A 477 -4.71 -7.77 -12.35
C VAL A 477 -4.15 -9.18 -12.48
N PRO A 478 -2.84 -9.33 -12.75
CA PRO A 478 -2.20 -10.63 -12.81
C PRO A 478 -2.15 -11.28 -11.42
N VAL A 479 -2.32 -12.59 -11.38
CA VAL A 479 -2.22 -13.42 -10.17
C VAL A 479 -1.42 -14.66 -10.49
N THR A 480 -0.37 -14.89 -9.71
CA THR A 480 0.43 -16.11 -9.76
C THR A 480 0.15 -16.94 -8.52
N VAL A 481 -0.18 -18.23 -8.71
CA VAL A 481 -0.40 -19.18 -7.62
C VAL A 481 0.66 -20.26 -7.71
N SER A 482 1.51 -20.32 -6.68
CA SER A 482 2.52 -21.37 -6.51
C SER A 482 2.26 -22.13 -5.20
N VAL A 483 1.68 -23.33 -5.31
CA VAL A 483 1.35 -24.22 -4.20
C VAL A 483 1.89 -25.61 -4.50
N ARG A 484 2.65 -26.17 -3.56
CA ARG A 484 3.21 -27.53 -3.69
C ARG A 484 3.07 -28.28 -2.37
N ASN A 485 2.13 -29.23 -2.32
CA ASN A 485 1.99 -30.15 -1.19
C ASN A 485 1.76 -31.59 -1.70
N ARG A 486 1.51 -32.54 -0.78
CA ARG A 486 1.31 -33.96 -1.12
C ARG A 486 0.06 -34.21 -1.97
N ALA A 487 -0.98 -33.38 -1.84
CA ALA A 487 -2.26 -33.56 -2.52
C ALA A 487 -2.36 -32.74 -3.82
N VAL A 488 -1.79 -31.54 -3.85
CA VAL A 488 -1.98 -30.55 -4.92
C VAL A 488 -0.65 -29.91 -5.32
N LYS A 489 -0.46 -29.73 -6.62
CA LYS A 489 0.58 -28.89 -7.22
C LYS A 489 -0.07 -27.89 -8.16
N MET A 490 0.22 -26.61 -7.98
CA MET A 490 -0.19 -25.54 -8.88
C MET A 490 0.96 -24.56 -8.99
N ASP A 491 1.33 -24.24 -10.22
CA ASP A 491 2.35 -23.24 -10.52
C ASP A 491 1.94 -22.59 -11.84
N ASP A 492 1.02 -21.64 -11.72
CA ASP A 492 0.29 -21.08 -12.84
C ASP A 492 -0.04 -19.60 -12.60
N SER A 493 -0.17 -18.85 -13.67
CA SER A 493 -0.56 -17.44 -13.62
C SER A 493 -1.82 -17.20 -14.43
N THR A 494 -2.62 -16.24 -14.02
CA THR A 494 -3.83 -15.80 -14.73
C THR A 494 -4.09 -14.33 -14.46
N TYR A 495 -5.17 -13.79 -15.02
CA TYR A 495 -5.71 -12.49 -14.66
C TYR A 495 -7.03 -12.64 -13.90
N LYS A 496 -7.21 -11.85 -12.84
CA LYS A 496 -8.49 -11.70 -12.13
C LYS A 496 -9.09 -10.32 -12.37
N GLY A 497 -10.41 -10.22 -12.27
CA GLY A 497 -11.15 -8.97 -12.28
C GLY A 497 -11.28 -8.37 -10.87
N ILE A 498 -11.09 -7.06 -10.75
CA ILE A 498 -11.41 -6.26 -9.57
C ILE A 498 -12.22 -5.06 -10.03
N TYR A 499 -13.50 -5.01 -9.69
CA TYR A 499 -14.39 -3.93 -10.10
C TYR A 499 -14.98 -3.26 -8.86
N LEU A 500 -14.89 -1.93 -8.79
CA LEU A 500 -15.53 -1.14 -7.75
C LEU A 500 -16.69 -0.37 -8.36
N PHE A 501 -17.83 -0.35 -7.67
CA PHE A 501 -19.04 0.34 -8.07
C PHE A 501 -19.59 1.22 -6.95
N SER A 502 -20.45 2.17 -7.34
CA SER A 502 -21.25 2.96 -6.39
C SER A 502 -22.11 2.03 -5.52
N PRO A 503 -22.41 2.42 -4.25
CA PRO A 503 -23.39 1.76 -3.38
C PRO A 503 -24.72 1.43 -4.07
N ASP A 504 -25.14 2.26 -5.04
CA ASP A 504 -26.44 2.11 -5.68
C ASP A 504 -26.42 1.27 -6.96
N ALA A 505 -25.27 0.72 -7.33
CA ALA A 505 -25.08 -0.04 -8.57
C ALA A 505 -25.92 -1.32 -8.65
N VAL A 506 -26.29 -1.88 -7.49
CA VAL A 506 -27.15 -3.06 -7.35
C VAL A 506 -28.31 -2.68 -6.44
N ASN A 507 -29.52 -2.60 -6.99
CA ASN A 507 -30.71 -2.21 -6.24
C ASN A 507 -31.96 -3.00 -6.71
N PRO A 508 -33.00 -3.12 -5.87
CA PRO A 508 -34.22 -3.85 -6.24
C PRO A 508 -34.99 -3.24 -7.42
N ASP A 509 -34.88 -1.92 -7.63
CA ASP A 509 -35.59 -1.21 -8.71
C ASP A 509 -35.04 -1.54 -10.10
N CYS A 510 -33.87 -2.19 -10.20
CA CYS A 510 -33.32 -2.69 -11.44
C CYS A 510 -34.23 -3.73 -12.14
N GLY A 511 -35.11 -4.40 -11.38
CA GLY A 511 -35.87 -5.58 -11.82
C GLY A 511 -34.98 -6.82 -12.00
N GLU A 512 -33.93 -6.70 -12.82
CA GLU A 512 -32.94 -7.75 -13.02
C GLU A 512 -31.51 -7.17 -12.99
N VAL A 513 -30.62 -7.84 -12.26
CA VAL A 513 -29.20 -7.46 -12.16
C VAL A 513 -28.35 -8.57 -12.79
N LYS A 514 -27.50 -8.21 -13.77
CA LYS A 514 -26.67 -9.17 -14.50
C LYS A 514 -25.20 -8.78 -14.54
N LEU A 515 -24.35 -9.79 -14.46
CA LEU A 515 -22.94 -9.71 -14.82
C LEU A 515 -22.72 -10.37 -16.17
N ALA A 516 -22.02 -9.68 -17.08
CA ALA A 516 -21.49 -10.26 -18.30
C ALA A 516 -19.96 -10.35 -18.17
N ILE A 517 -19.41 -11.55 -18.16
CA ILE A 517 -17.99 -11.82 -17.90
C ILE A 517 -17.33 -12.34 -19.16
N TYR A 518 -16.32 -11.62 -19.64
CA TYR A 518 -15.55 -11.95 -20.84
C TYR A 518 -14.26 -12.66 -20.46
N SER A 519 -13.87 -13.64 -21.28
CA SER A 519 -12.72 -14.52 -21.02
C SER A 519 -11.83 -14.65 -22.23
N SER A 520 -10.59 -15.09 -22.05
CA SER A 520 -9.66 -15.33 -23.16
C SER A 520 -10.09 -16.44 -24.15
N LYS A 521 -11.17 -17.18 -23.87
CA LYS A 521 -11.64 -18.30 -24.72
C LYS A 521 -12.54 -17.91 -25.89
N GLY A 522 -13.10 -16.69 -25.91
CA GLY A 522 -14.04 -16.29 -26.96
C GLY A 522 -14.69 -14.94 -26.69
N GLU A 523 -15.42 -14.43 -27.68
CA GLU A 523 -16.03 -13.10 -27.66
C GLU A 523 -17.35 -13.05 -26.88
N GLU A 524 -18.04 -14.19 -26.73
CA GLU A 524 -19.31 -14.27 -26.01
C GLU A 524 -19.09 -14.26 -24.48
N PRO A 525 -19.80 -13.40 -23.73
CA PRO A 525 -19.69 -13.36 -22.28
C PRO A 525 -20.46 -14.49 -21.61
N VAL A 526 -19.96 -14.95 -20.47
CA VAL A 526 -20.76 -15.72 -19.52
C VAL A 526 -21.69 -14.76 -18.77
N ILE A 527 -23.00 -14.97 -18.89
CA ILE A 527 -24.01 -14.17 -18.18
C ILE A 527 -24.33 -14.79 -16.82
N LYS A 528 -24.33 -13.99 -15.77
CA LYS A 528 -24.76 -14.35 -14.41
C LYS A 528 -25.77 -13.34 -13.88
N ALA A 529 -27.03 -13.76 -13.80
CA ALA A 529 -28.05 -13.03 -13.06
C ALA A 529 -27.85 -13.23 -11.55
N LEU A 530 -28.02 -12.14 -10.79
CA LEU A 530 -28.11 -12.17 -9.33
C LEU A 530 -29.56 -12.47 -8.94
N ASP A 531 -29.77 -13.35 -7.96
CA ASP A 531 -31.11 -13.62 -7.45
C ASP A 531 -31.62 -12.45 -6.60
N GLU A 532 -32.94 -12.31 -6.51
CA GLU A 532 -33.60 -11.20 -5.83
C GLU A 532 -33.16 -11.05 -4.36
N LYS A 533 -32.95 -12.17 -3.65
CA LYS A 533 -32.52 -12.13 -2.24
C LYS A 533 -31.11 -11.57 -2.11
N SER A 534 -30.19 -11.99 -2.98
CA SER A 534 -28.84 -11.44 -3.02
C SER A 534 -28.86 -9.94 -3.34
N VAL A 535 -29.68 -9.49 -4.30
CA VAL A 535 -29.84 -8.06 -4.64
C VAL A 535 -30.37 -7.27 -3.43
N GLN A 536 -31.43 -7.74 -2.78
CA GLN A 536 -32.00 -7.11 -1.58
C GLN A 536 -30.97 -7.05 -0.44
N HIS A 537 -30.19 -8.11 -0.25
CA HIS A 537 -29.17 -8.18 0.79
C HIS A 537 -28.06 -7.15 0.57
N ILE A 538 -27.47 -7.13 -0.64
CA ILE A 538 -26.42 -6.17 -1.02
C ILE A 538 -26.95 -4.73 -0.91
N TRP A 539 -28.19 -4.49 -1.36
CA TRP A 539 -28.80 -3.18 -1.25
C TRP A 539 -28.96 -2.74 0.21
N ALA A 540 -29.38 -3.64 1.09
CA ALA A 540 -29.55 -3.37 2.52
C ALA A 540 -28.23 -3.06 3.24
N ASP A 541 -27.11 -3.65 2.80
CA ASP A 541 -25.79 -3.35 3.35
C ASP A 541 -25.41 -1.87 3.21
N PHE A 542 -25.93 -1.16 2.20
CA PHE A 542 -25.64 0.26 2.02
C PHE A 542 -26.67 1.20 2.66
N GLU A 543 -27.67 0.67 3.37
CA GLU A 543 -28.70 1.48 4.03
C GLU A 543 -28.15 2.46 5.07
N PRO A 544 -27.19 2.10 5.95
CA PRO A 544 -26.57 3.06 6.85
C PRO A 544 -25.89 4.21 6.11
N PHE A 545 -25.20 3.91 5.00
CA PHE A 545 -24.54 4.92 4.17
C PHE A 545 -25.55 5.87 3.51
N ARG A 546 -26.62 5.34 2.90
CA ARG A 546 -27.66 6.18 2.26
C ARG A 546 -28.31 7.14 3.25
N ARG A 547 -28.61 6.69 4.47
CA ARG A 547 -29.13 7.56 5.55
C ARG A 547 -28.14 8.67 5.91
N ALA A 548 -26.85 8.36 6.04
CA ALA A 548 -25.82 9.36 6.32
C ALA A 548 -25.69 10.41 5.19
N GLU A 549 -25.78 9.99 3.93
CA GLU A 549 -25.79 10.89 2.76
C GLU A 549 -27.03 11.80 2.72
N GLU A 550 -28.20 11.30 3.08
CA GLU A 550 -29.42 12.10 3.19
C GLU A 550 -29.33 13.14 4.31
N GLU A 551 -28.83 12.75 5.48
CA GLU A 551 -28.59 13.65 6.60
C GLU A 551 -27.59 14.75 6.22
N ALA A 552 -26.45 14.39 5.60
CA ALA A 552 -25.44 15.34 5.14
C ALA A 552 -26.02 16.35 4.14
N ARG A 553 -26.78 15.87 3.14
CA ARG A 553 -27.47 16.74 2.16
C ARG A 553 -28.48 17.67 2.82
N SER A 554 -29.23 17.19 3.81
CA SER A 554 -30.21 18.01 4.53
C SER A 554 -29.55 19.12 5.35
N VAL A 555 -28.38 18.86 5.95
CA VAL A 555 -27.61 19.85 6.70
C VAL A 555 -27.03 20.91 5.77
N GLU A 556 -26.52 20.52 4.60
CA GLU A 556 -26.00 21.47 3.62
C GLU A 556 -27.11 22.33 3.02
N ALA A 557 -28.27 21.75 2.73
CA ALA A 557 -29.44 22.49 2.25
C ALA A 557 -29.96 23.51 3.27
N LYS A 558 -29.81 23.27 4.58
CA LYS A 558 -30.15 24.22 5.65
C LYS A 558 -29.12 25.33 5.84
N LYS A 559 -27.88 25.14 5.37
CA LYS A 559 -26.79 26.13 5.46
C LYS A 559 -26.78 27.11 4.28
N ARG A 560 -27.41 26.74 3.17
CA ARG A 560 -27.65 27.61 2.00
C ARG A 560 -28.96 28.35 2.18
#